data_AF-A0A5C5VGA8-F1
#
_entry.id   AF-A0A5C5VGA8-F1
#
_cell.length_a   1.000
_cell.length_b   1.000
_cell.length_c   1.000
_cell.angle_alpha   90.00
_cell.angle_beta   90.00
_cell.angle_gamma   90.00
#
_symmetry.space_group_name_H-M   'P 1'
#
loop_
_entity.id
_entity.type
_entity.pdbx_description
1 polymer ?
#
loop_
_entity_poly.entity_id
_entity_poly.type
_entity_poly.pdbx_seq_one_letter_code
_entity_poly.pdbx_strand_id
1 'polypeptide(L)'
;MRFVATAAVAACLAVLSPHYASGVLLVYEGFDYSEGALSGQADGGFGFAPGSSWGGGSVVAGSLSYTDGGSNSLPTSGNRALVSAESGSVSAYRQLGRGYGDDPSYGPGTYWLSFLGQRLQPHITQDENAARSFGLQLHSSGGGDERLGVGRVTINAPVPSVGWGLFSDGSASLYTEAAESMFDLSFNVVEITIADATDGNLSDSAKLWVNPDLSGTLGTPSAELAVGSGLNFDYLFDTLRLWAGGTSGDNPYAAYEVDEIRIGTLLEDVLGNSVIVPGDVDGNGTVDVNDLTPIRMNYRNGDAVRTDGDLNGDTFVNFADFRQWKTALLEAGGSLEGVDLAFLGQVPEPASALLLFMGSAMLVRRGRR
;
A
#
# COMPACT_ATOMS: atom_id res chain seq x y z
N MET A 1 -28.43 -47.72 52.07
CA MET A 1 -27.90 -47.40 50.72
C MET A 1 -28.64 -46.18 50.18
N ARG A 2 -28.00 -45.01 50.16
CA ARG A 2 -28.51 -43.81 49.48
C ARG A 2 -27.40 -43.37 48.51
N PHE A 3 -27.67 -43.48 47.22
CA PHE A 3 -26.81 -42.96 46.16
C PHE A 3 -27.08 -41.45 46.03
N VAL A 4 -26.06 -40.64 46.26
CA VAL A 4 -26.07 -39.21 45.95
C VAL A 4 -25.42 -39.06 44.58
N ALA A 5 -26.22 -38.69 43.58
CA ALA A 5 -25.75 -38.37 42.24
C ALA A 5 -25.28 -36.91 42.21
N THR A 6 -23.97 -36.71 42.16
CA THR A 6 -23.36 -35.39 41.99
C THR A 6 -23.33 -35.06 40.49
N ALA A 7 -24.22 -34.20 40.03
CA ALA A 7 -24.21 -33.66 38.68
C ALA A 7 -23.09 -32.61 38.56
N ALA A 8 -22.04 -32.93 37.81
CA ALA A 8 -20.99 -31.99 37.46
C ALA A 8 -21.50 -31.06 36.34
N VAL A 9 -21.79 -29.81 36.69
CA VAL A 9 -22.05 -28.74 35.71
C VAL A 9 -20.70 -28.29 35.18
N ALA A 10 -20.34 -28.79 33.99
CA ALA A 10 -19.21 -28.27 33.23
C ALA A 10 -19.61 -26.91 32.63
N ALA A 11 -19.26 -25.83 33.33
CA ALA A 11 -19.34 -24.48 32.77
C ALA A 11 -18.27 -24.34 31.69
N CYS A 12 -18.67 -24.44 30.42
CA CYS A 12 -17.84 -24.03 29.29
C CYS A 12 -17.66 -22.52 29.36
N LEU A 13 -16.56 -22.08 29.96
CA LEU A 13 -16.11 -20.71 29.92
C LEU A 13 -15.61 -20.45 28.48
N ALA A 14 -16.51 -20.04 27.60
CA ALA A 14 -16.14 -19.53 26.29
C ALA A 14 -15.37 -18.23 26.53
N VAL A 15 -14.04 -18.31 26.48
CA VAL A 15 -13.17 -17.14 26.43
C VAL A 15 -13.43 -16.50 25.07
N LEU A 16 -14.36 -15.55 25.04
CA LEU A 16 -14.52 -14.62 23.92
C LEU A 16 -13.25 -13.77 23.92
N SER A 17 -12.25 -14.22 23.17
CA SER A 17 -11.10 -13.38 22.87
C SER A 17 -11.63 -12.25 22.01
N PRO A 18 -11.47 -10.97 22.41
CA PRO A 18 -11.82 -9.87 21.52
C PRO A 18 -10.94 -10.01 20.28
N HIS A 19 -11.56 -10.37 19.16
CA HIS A 19 -10.96 -10.14 17.86
C HIS A 19 -10.98 -8.63 17.66
N TYR A 20 -9.93 -7.96 18.10
CA TYR A 20 -9.63 -6.63 17.59
C TYR A 20 -9.45 -6.83 16.08
N ALA A 21 -10.28 -6.16 15.27
CA ALA A 21 -9.98 -6.02 13.87
C ALA A 21 -8.67 -5.24 13.81
N SER A 22 -7.56 -5.93 13.60
CA SER A 22 -6.29 -5.28 13.37
C SER A 22 -6.39 -4.60 12.01
N GLY A 23 -6.11 -3.30 11.97
CA GLY A 23 -5.81 -2.62 10.72
C GLY A 23 -4.67 -3.32 10.01
N VAL A 24 -4.69 -3.26 8.68
CA VAL A 24 -3.64 -3.84 7.85
C VAL A 24 -3.27 -2.78 6.83
N LEU A 25 -2.07 -2.21 6.97
CA LEU A 25 -1.48 -1.46 5.88
C LEU A 25 -1.21 -2.45 4.74
N LEU A 26 -1.89 -2.24 3.62
CA LEU A 26 -1.88 -3.09 2.44
C LEU A 26 -0.76 -2.69 1.48
N VAL A 27 -0.52 -1.39 1.32
CA VAL A 27 0.46 -0.83 0.40
C VAL A 27 1.20 0.31 1.08
N TYR A 28 2.51 0.35 0.86
CA TYR A 28 3.37 1.46 1.27
C TYR A 28 4.38 1.78 0.17
N GLU A 29 4.58 3.06 -0.14
CA GLU A 29 5.66 3.56 -0.99
C GLU A 29 6.21 4.87 -0.41
N GLY A 30 7.40 4.79 0.20
CA GLY A 30 8.21 5.95 0.65
C GLY A 30 9.33 6.32 -0.33
N PHE A 31 9.31 5.76 -1.54
CA PHE A 31 10.30 6.00 -2.58
C PHE A 31 11.75 5.76 -2.11
N ASP A 32 12.00 4.65 -1.41
CA ASP A 32 13.31 4.21 -0.88
C ASP A 32 14.33 3.79 -1.98
N TYR A 33 14.41 4.58 -3.05
CA TYR A 33 15.28 4.41 -4.19
C TYR A 33 16.45 5.39 -4.11
N SER A 34 17.53 5.16 -4.84
CA SER A 34 18.53 6.22 -5.02
C SER A 34 17.98 7.37 -5.87
N GLU A 35 18.45 8.60 -5.62
CA GLU A 35 18.12 9.77 -6.44
C GLU A 35 18.41 9.50 -7.93
N GLY A 36 17.50 9.91 -8.82
CA GLY A 36 17.63 9.68 -10.26
C GLY A 36 16.32 9.30 -10.95
N ALA A 37 16.36 8.34 -11.87
CA ALA A 37 15.16 7.91 -12.60
C ALA A 37 14.26 7.04 -11.71
N LEU A 38 12.96 7.38 -11.67
CA LEU A 38 11.94 6.54 -11.05
C LEU A 38 11.56 5.37 -11.98
N SER A 39 11.72 5.53 -13.29
CA SER A 39 11.43 4.48 -14.26
C SER A 39 12.26 3.20 -14.00
N GLY A 40 11.58 2.05 -13.95
CA GLY A 40 12.21 0.75 -13.71
C GLY A 40 12.50 0.42 -12.24
N GLN A 41 12.17 1.33 -11.32
CA GLN A 41 12.28 1.07 -9.88
C GLN A 41 11.14 0.16 -9.40
N ALA A 42 11.48 -0.99 -8.82
CA ALA A 42 10.54 -2.04 -8.42
C ALA A 42 10.66 -2.50 -6.95
N ASP A 43 11.77 -2.15 -6.27
CA ASP A 43 12.16 -2.76 -4.99
C ASP A 43 11.82 -1.88 -3.76
N GLY A 44 11.10 -0.77 -3.94
CA GLY A 44 10.73 0.15 -2.86
C GLY A 44 9.34 -0.14 -2.34
N GLY A 45 9.13 0.08 -1.05
CA GLY A 45 7.82 -0.14 -0.43
C GLY A 45 7.38 -1.61 -0.37
N PHE A 46 6.08 -1.84 -0.17
CA PHE A 46 5.46 -3.17 -0.20
C PHE A 46 4.02 -3.10 -0.70
N GLY A 47 3.42 -4.27 -0.98
CA GLY A 47 2.04 -4.37 -1.44
C GLY A 47 1.89 -4.21 -2.96
N PHE A 48 2.98 -4.32 -3.72
CA PHE A 48 3.03 -4.25 -5.17
C PHE A 48 3.22 -5.63 -5.81
N ALA A 49 2.73 -5.79 -7.04
CA ALA A 49 2.89 -7.05 -7.76
C ALA A 49 4.36 -7.35 -8.07
N PRO A 50 4.82 -8.61 -7.99
CA PRO A 50 6.19 -8.98 -8.35
C PRO A 50 6.57 -8.50 -9.76
N GLY A 51 7.70 -7.79 -9.86
CA GLY A 51 8.21 -7.25 -11.13
C GLY A 51 7.50 -5.99 -11.62
N SER A 52 6.49 -5.49 -10.91
CA SER A 52 5.86 -4.20 -11.19
C SER A 52 6.82 -3.06 -10.82
N SER A 53 7.11 -2.21 -11.81
CA SER A 53 8.02 -1.08 -11.67
C SER A 53 7.37 0.19 -12.18
N TRP A 54 7.79 1.34 -11.64
CA TRP A 54 7.29 2.63 -12.09
C TRP A 54 7.64 2.89 -13.56
N GLY A 55 6.69 3.49 -14.30
CA GLY A 55 6.84 3.77 -15.73
C GLY A 55 7.55 5.08 -16.09
N GLY A 56 7.69 6.03 -15.16
CA GLY A 56 8.23 7.37 -15.44
C GLY A 56 8.43 8.23 -14.20
N GLY A 57 8.97 9.44 -14.37
CA GLY A 57 9.30 10.37 -13.27
C GLY A 57 10.75 10.25 -12.77
N SER A 58 11.06 11.00 -11.71
CA SER A 58 12.37 11.00 -11.05
C SER A 58 12.24 10.90 -9.54
N VAL A 59 13.20 10.25 -8.90
CA VAL A 59 13.38 10.22 -7.45
C VAL A 59 14.20 11.43 -7.04
N VAL A 60 13.68 12.24 -6.13
CA VAL A 60 14.34 13.44 -5.59
C VAL A 60 14.71 13.18 -4.14
N ALA A 61 15.95 13.52 -3.77
CA ALA A 61 16.47 13.24 -2.43
C ALA A 61 15.66 13.92 -1.31
N GLY A 62 15.37 13.15 -0.25
CA GLY A 62 14.66 13.56 0.96
C GLY A 62 13.14 13.45 0.87
N SER A 63 12.53 12.95 1.93
CA SER A 63 11.07 12.87 2.08
C SER A 63 10.42 14.24 2.30
N LEU A 64 9.15 14.34 1.94
CA LEU A 64 8.26 15.42 2.35
C LEU A 64 7.93 15.28 3.85
N SER A 65 7.60 16.38 4.52
CA SER A 65 7.29 16.37 5.96
C SER A 65 5.94 17.02 6.24
N TYR A 66 5.13 16.43 7.10
CA TYR A 66 3.85 17.00 7.51
C TYR A 66 3.69 16.97 9.03
N THR A 67 3.21 18.09 9.57
CA THR A 67 2.82 18.26 10.97
C THR A 67 1.45 18.91 11.00
N ASP A 68 0.50 18.30 11.69
CA ASP A 68 -0.85 18.84 11.81
C ASP A 68 -0.94 20.03 12.79
N GLY A 69 -2.13 20.61 12.93
CA GLY A 69 -2.38 21.69 13.88
C GLY A 69 -2.20 21.29 15.36
N GLY A 70 -2.24 19.98 15.66
CA GLY A 70 -2.01 19.40 16.98
C GLY A 70 -0.53 19.14 17.30
N SER A 71 0.39 19.48 16.38
CA SER A 71 1.82 19.16 16.46
C SER A 71 2.15 17.66 16.36
N ASN A 72 1.22 16.83 15.90
CA ASN A 72 1.53 15.45 15.54
C ASN A 72 2.23 15.47 14.18
N SER A 73 3.28 14.67 14.02
CA SER A 73 4.03 14.59 12.77
C SER A 73 3.79 13.25 12.11
N LEU A 74 3.55 13.28 10.80
CA LEU A 74 3.46 12.07 9.99
C LEU A 74 4.87 11.48 9.84
N PRO A 75 5.11 10.22 10.26
CA PRO A 75 6.38 9.57 9.99
C PRO A 75 6.62 9.49 8.49
N THR A 76 7.83 9.81 8.06
CA THR A 76 8.26 9.73 6.67
C THR A 76 9.65 9.11 6.56
N SER A 77 9.95 8.46 5.45
CA SER A 77 11.22 7.80 5.15
C SER A 77 11.51 7.83 3.66
N GLY A 78 12.76 7.55 3.30
CA GLY A 78 13.17 7.45 1.90
C GLY A 78 13.39 8.80 1.21
N ASN A 79 12.76 8.94 0.06
CA ASN A 79 12.88 10.08 -0.85
C ASN A 79 11.49 10.47 -1.32
N ARG A 80 11.35 11.21 -2.42
CA ARG A 80 10.05 11.50 -3.02
C ARG A 80 10.08 11.38 -4.53
N ALA A 81 8.92 11.15 -5.13
CA ALA A 81 8.78 11.17 -6.58
C ALA A 81 8.46 12.58 -7.08
N LEU A 82 9.21 13.03 -8.08
CA LEU A 82 8.86 14.17 -8.93
C LEU A 82 8.32 13.66 -10.26
N VAL A 83 7.11 14.12 -10.60
CA VAL A 83 6.44 13.78 -11.85
C VAL A 83 6.23 15.08 -12.62
N SER A 84 7.11 15.32 -13.59
CA SER A 84 7.14 16.55 -14.39
C SER A 84 6.87 16.24 -15.86
N ALA A 85 5.90 16.94 -16.44
CA ALA A 85 5.52 16.79 -17.83
C ALA A 85 6.24 17.79 -18.78
N GLU A 86 7.39 18.32 -18.36
CA GLU A 86 8.21 19.25 -19.14
C GLU A 86 8.59 18.69 -20.52
N SER A 87 8.87 17.38 -20.59
CA SER A 87 9.23 16.67 -21.83
C SER A 87 8.07 15.89 -22.45
N GLY A 88 6.83 16.28 -22.16
CA GLY A 88 5.61 15.57 -22.53
C GLY A 88 4.96 14.88 -21.33
N SER A 89 3.72 14.40 -21.51
CA SER A 89 2.96 13.80 -20.41
C SER A 89 3.69 12.63 -19.78
N VAL A 90 3.67 12.55 -18.45
CA VAL A 90 4.28 11.46 -17.68
C VAL A 90 3.20 10.63 -17.03
N SER A 91 3.34 9.32 -17.18
CA SER A 91 2.43 8.31 -16.64
C SER A 91 3.24 7.18 -16.01
N ALA A 92 3.35 7.19 -14.69
CA ALA A 92 4.08 6.16 -13.96
C ALA A 92 3.09 5.22 -13.28
N TYR A 93 2.96 3.99 -13.79
CA TYR A 93 2.09 2.97 -13.21
C TYR A 93 2.85 2.06 -12.27
N ARG A 94 2.17 1.54 -11.24
CA ARG A 94 2.64 0.40 -10.47
C ARG A 94 1.43 -0.45 -10.05
N GLN A 95 1.42 -1.71 -10.47
CA GLN A 95 0.40 -2.68 -10.14
C GLN A 95 0.53 -3.14 -8.68
N LEU A 96 -0.60 -3.29 -7.99
CA LEU A 96 -0.73 -3.74 -6.61
C LEU A 96 -0.65 -5.27 -6.53
N GLY A 97 -0.13 -5.80 -5.41
CA GLY A 97 0.17 -7.22 -5.24
C GLY A 97 -1.07 -8.08 -4.97
N ARG A 98 -2.11 -7.51 -4.35
CA ARG A 98 -3.42 -8.17 -4.27
C ARG A 98 -4.14 -8.01 -5.60
N GLY A 99 -4.03 -9.05 -6.42
CA GLY A 99 -4.74 -9.20 -7.68
C GLY A 99 -4.50 -10.55 -8.40
N TYR A 100 -4.08 -11.59 -7.69
CA TYR A 100 -3.82 -12.90 -8.30
C TYR A 100 -5.04 -13.84 -8.17
N GLY A 101 -5.77 -13.98 -9.29
CA GLY A 101 -6.99 -14.78 -9.45
C GLY A 101 -7.78 -14.31 -10.68
N ASP A 102 -9.00 -14.82 -10.89
CA ASP A 102 -9.90 -14.39 -11.99
C ASP A 102 -10.50 -12.99 -11.77
N ASP A 103 -10.32 -12.38 -10.58
CA ASP A 103 -10.68 -10.99 -10.29
C ASP A 103 -9.54 -10.29 -9.51
N PRO A 104 -8.76 -9.42 -10.18
CA PRO A 104 -7.54 -8.84 -9.64
C PRO A 104 -7.75 -7.60 -8.75
N SER A 105 -8.99 -7.23 -8.43
CA SER A 105 -9.29 -5.95 -7.80
C SER A 105 -9.49 -6.06 -6.28
N TYR A 106 -9.22 -4.97 -5.55
CA TYR A 106 -9.68 -4.85 -4.17
C TYR A 106 -11.22 -4.93 -4.14
N GLY A 107 -11.75 -6.00 -3.56
CA GLY A 107 -13.19 -6.28 -3.52
C GLY A 107 -13.97 -5.38 -2.56
N PRO A 108 -15.25 -5.70 -2.28
CA PRO A 108 -16.13 -4.88 -1.46
C PRO A 108 -15.55 -4.58 -0.09
N GLY A 109 -15.63 -3.33 0.33
CA GLY A 109 -15.06 -2.88 1.59
C GLY A 109 -14.80 -1.39 1.63
N THR A 110 -14.26 -0.95 2.77
CA THR A 110 -13.74 0.40 2.92
C THR A 110 -12.22 0.33 2.94
N TYR A 111 -11.61 1.15 2.09
CA TYR A 111 -10.17 1.32 2.01
C TYR A 111 -9.83 2.77 2.28
N TRP A 112 -8.67 2.95 2.87
CA TRP A 112 -8.10 4.26 3.13
C TRP A 112 -6.86 4.41 2.28
N LEU A 113 -6.71 5.56 1.65
CA LEU A 113 -5.50 5.93 0.92
C LEU A 113 -4.97 7.24 1.48
N SER A 114 -3.67 7.37 1.64
CA SER A 114 -3.05 8.67 1.95
C SER A 114 -1.77 8.89 1.18
N PHE A 115 -1.39 10.16 1.02
CA PHE A 115 -0.10 10.57 0.48
C PHE A 115 0.20 12.04 0.82
N LEU A 116 1.48 12.39 0.82
CA LEU A 116 1.94 13.77 0.78
C LEU A 116 2.08 14.22 -0.66
N GLY A 117 1.63 15.44 -0.97
CA GLY A 117 1.73 15.96 -2.33
C GLY A 117 1.85 17.47 -2.37
N GLN A 118 2.51 17.96 -3.42
CA GLN A 118 2.58 19.39 -3.73
C GLN A 118 2.72 19.59 -5.23
N ARG A 119 1.83 20.40 -5.81
CA ARG A 119 1.99 20.87 -7.18
C ARG A 119 3.06 21.96 -7.24
N LEU A 120 4.00 21.79 -8.15
CA LEU A 120 5.04 22.79 -8.40
C LEU A 120 4.53 23.89 -9.34
N GLN A 121 5.23 25.02 -9.33
CA GLN A 121 4.90 26.19 -10.15
C GLN A 121 6.01 26.51 -11.16
N PRO A 122 6.22 25.66 -12.19
CA PRO A 122 7.26 25.90 -13.19
C PRO A 122 6.99 27.11 -14.12
N HIS A 123 5.76 27.64 -14.14
CA HIS A 123 5.35 28.76 -14.99
C HIS A 123 5.20 30.07 -14.21
N ILE A 124 5.15 31.19 -14.93
CA ILE A 124 5.11 32.52 -14.33
C ILE A 124 3.74 32.80 -13.69
N THR A 125 2.66 32.40 -14.34
CA THR A 125 1.31 32.69 -13.86
C THR A 125 0.69 31.49 -13.16
N GLN A 126 -0.17 31.74 -12.18
CA GLN A 126 -0.92 30.70 -11.49
C GLN A 126 -1.83 29.93 -12.45
N ASP A 127 -2.44 30.64 -13.42
CA ASP A 127 -3.33 30.05 -14.41
C ASP A 127 -2.62 29.03 -15.30
N GLU A 128 -1.42 29.37 -15.79
CA GLU A 128 -0.55 28.44 -16.52
C GLU A 128 -0.20 27.23 -15.64
N ASN A 129 0.21 27.50 -14.40
CA ASN A 129 0.55 26.45 -13.47
C ASN A 129 -0.62 25.54 -13.14
N ALA A 130 -1.88 26.01 -13.20
CA ALA A 130 -3.08 25.25 -12.93
C ALA A 130 -3.74 24.67 -14.19
N ALA A 131 -3.25 24.96 -15.40
CA ALA A 131 -3.94 24.63 -16.64
C ALA A 131 -4.02 23.12 -16.93
N ARG A 132 -3.06 22.34 -16.44
CA ARG A 132 -2.92 20.91 -16.76
C ARG A 132 -3.35 19.99 -15.63
N SER A 133 -3.83 18.81 -16.02
CA SER A 133 -4.13 17.73 -15.08
C SER A 133 -2.87 17.18 -14.43
N PHE A 134 -2.99 16.74 -13.18
CA PHE A 134 -2.00 15.97 -12.46
C PHE A 134 -2.68 15.20 -11.33
N GLY A 135 -1.98 14.24 -10.76
CA GLY A 135 -2.44 13.61 -9.52
C GLY A 135 -2.06 12.15 -9.39
N LEU A 136 -2.42 11.60 -8.24
CA LEU A 136 -2.41 10.17 -7.97
C LEU A 136 -3.75 9.59 -8.43
N GLN A 137 -3.71 8.54 -9.23
CA GLN A 137 -4.90 7.91 -9.81
C GLN A 137 -4.91 6.41 -9.50
N LEU A 138 -6.11 5.87 -9.34
CA LEU A 138 -6.42 4.46 -9.20
C LEU A 138 -7.00 3.96 -10.51
N HIS A 139 -6.49 2.83 -10.98
CA HIS A 139 -6.89 2.19 -12.23
C HIS A 139 -7.28 0.73 -11.97
N SER A 140 -8.14 0.20 -12.84
CA SER A 140 -8.42 -1.24 -12.91
C SER A 140 -7.74 -1.89 -14.11
N SER A 141 -7.48 -3.20 -14.05
CA SER A 141 -7.08 -4.05 -15.19
C SER A 141 -5.77 -3.66 -15.87
N GLY A 142 -4.68 -3.57 -15.10
CA GLY A 142 -3.35 -3.28 -15.66
C GLY A 142 -3.20 -1.88 -16.27
N GLY A 143 -3.97 -0.91 -15.75
CA GLY A 143 -3.86 0.51 -16.10
C GLY A 143 -4.78 1.01 -17.23
N GLY A 144 -5.81 0.23 -17.59
CA GLY A 144 -6.72 0.54 -18.70
C GLY A 144 -7.76 1.62 -18.38
N ASP A 145 -8.52 1.41 -17.30
CA ASP A 145 -9.64 2.29 -16.93
C ASP A 145 -9.32 3.03 -15.63
N GLU A 146 -9.32 4.37 -15.71
CA GLU A 146 -9.18 5.23 -14.55
C GLU A 146 -10.46 5.18 -13.72
N ARG A 147 -10.35 4.87 -12.43
CA ARG A 147 -11.51 4.76 -11.55
C ARG A 147 -11.68 5.98 -10.67
N LEU A 148 -10.59 6.39 -10.01
CA LEU A 148 -10.59 7.49 -9.06
C LEU A 148 -9.27 8.24 -9.17
N GLY A 149 -9.30 9.57 -9.03
CA GLY A 149 -8.11 10.40 -8.98
C GLY A 149 -8.17 11.46 -7.91
N VAL A 150 -7.01 11.76 -7.33
CA VAL A 150 -6.78 12.84 -6.37
C VAL A 150 -5.77 13.81 -6.96
N GLY A 151 -6.17 15.07 -7.12
CA GLY A 151 -5.37 16.08 -7.79
C GLY A 151 -6.26 16.99 -8.59
N ARG A 152 -5.97 17.12 -9.89
CA ARG A 152 -6.75 17.99 -10.78
C ARG A 152 -6.91 17.38 -12.15
N VAL A 153 -8.10 17.53 -12.72
CA VAL A 153 -8.40 17.29 -14.13
C VAL A 153 -8.07 18.51 -15.02
N THR A 154 -7.98 18.30 -16.33
CA THR A 154 -7.91 19.41 -17.28
C THR A 154 -9.32 19.98 -17.45
N ILE A 155 -9.56 21.20 -16.94
CA ILE A 155 -10.85 21.88 -17.07
C ILE A 155 -10.77 23.00 -18.10
N ASN A 156 -11.75 23.05 -19.01
CA ASN A 156 -11.93 24.17 -19.94
C ASN A 156 -12.77 25.28 -19.28
N ALA A 157 -12.39 25.72 -18.07
CA ALA A 157 -13.12 26.72 -17.29
C ALA A 157 -12.32 28.04 -17.17
N PRO A 158 -13.00 29.21 -17.14
CA PRO A 158 -12.36 30.53 -17.16
C PRO A 158 -11.72 30.97 -15.84
N VAL A 159 -11.87 30.19 -14.76
CA VAL A 159 -11.12 30.38 -13.52
C VAL A 159 -10.40 29.07 -13.24
N PRO A 160 -9.07 29.09 -13.07
CA PRO A 160 -8.40 27.92 -12.57
C PRO A 160 -8.86 27.75 -11.13
N SER A 161 -9.65 26.70 -10.91
CA SER A 161 -9.57 25.91 -9.67
C SER A 161 -8.10 25.89 -9.20
N VAL A 162 -7.81 25.92 -7.91
CA VAL A 162 -6.42 25.76 -7.42
C VAL A 162 -6.33 24.84 -6.22
N GLY A 163 -7.44 24.28 -5.79
CA GLY A 163 -7.49 23.29 -4.74
C GLY A 163 -7.13 21.89 -5.22
N TRP A 164 -6.85 21.02 -4.27
CA TRP A 164 -6.94 19.58 -4.48
C TRP A 164 -8.37 19.20 -4.83
N GLY A 165 -8.56 18.11 -5.56
CA GLY A 165 -9.90 17.60 -5.82
C GLY A 165 -9.93 16.10 -6.04
N LEU A 166 -11.14 15.56 -5.93
CA LEU A 166 -11.47 14.20 -6.32
C LEU A 166 -12.13 14.20 -7.69
N PHE A 167 -11.77 13.23 -8.52
CA PHE A 167 -12.46 12.98 -9.78
C PHE A 167 -12.61 11.49 -10.07
N SER A 168 -13.68 11.15 -10.79
CA SER A 168 -13.91 9.79 -11.31
C SER A 168 -13.78 9.78 -12.83
N ASP A 169 -13.26 8.67 -13.38
CA ASP A 169 -13.19 8.38 -14.83
C ASP A 169 -12.54 9.50 -15.68
N GLY A 170 -11.52 10.17 -15.13
CA GLY A 170 -10.82 11.29 -15.78
C GLY A 170 -11.71 12.49 -16.12
N SER A 171 -12.95 12.52 -15.61
CA SER A 171 -13.98 13.40 -16.12
C SER A 171 -14.08 14.68 -15.31
N ALA A 172 -13.98 15.82 -16.00
CA ALA A 172 -14.22 17.12 -15.39
C ALA A 172 -15.67 17.33 -14.92
N SER A 173 -16.63 16.56 -15.43
CA SER A 173 -18.01 16.61 -14.91
C SER A 173 -18.17 15.87 -13.59
N LEU A 174 -17.18 15.05 -13.21
CA LEU A 174 -17.14 14.23 -12.00
C LEU A 174 -16.08 14.74 -11.02
N TYR A 175 -15.84 16.05 -11.00
CA TYR A 175 -14.80 16.68 -10.20
C TYR A 175 -15.41 17.47 -9.03
N THR A 176 -14.98 17.16 -7.81
CA THR A 176 -15.27 17.95 -6.61
C THR A 176 -13.95 18.49 -6.06
N GLU A 177 -13.90 19.80 -5.80
CA GLU A 177 -12.71 20.52 -5.37
C GLU A 177 -12.77 20.88 -3.88
N ALA A 178 -11.64 20.74 -3.21
CA ALA A 178 -11.35 21.17 -1.85
C ALA A 178 -10.91 22.64 -1.82
N ALA A 179 -11.05 23.31 -0.67
CA ALA A 179 -10.64 24.72 -0.55
C ALA A 179 -9.12 24.90 -0.44
N GLU A 180 -8.42 23.86 -0.01
CA GLU A 180 -6.98 23.82 0.24
C GLU A 180 -6.19 23.79 -1.06
N SER A 181 -5.28 24.76 -1.22
CA SER A 181 -4.46 24.96 -2.40
C SER A 181 -3.55 23.75 -2.69
N MET A 182 -3.54 23.29 -3.94
CA MET A 182 -2.64 22.24 -4.41
C MET A 182 -1.17 22.69 -4.51
N PHE A 183 -0.90 23.99 -4.43
CA PHE A 183 0.46 24.54 -4.48
C PHE A 183 1.16 24.51 -3.11
N ASP A 184 0.40 24.31 -2.03
CA ASP A 184 0.94 24.11 -0.69
C ASP A 184 1.14 22.61 -0.45
N LEU A 185 2.22 22.26 0.27
CA LEU A 185 2.44 20.88 0.70
C LEU A 185 1.22 20.43 1.51
N SER A 186 0.61 19.33 1.09
CA SER A 186 -0.61 18.83 1.68
C SER A 186 -0.54 17.34 1.99
N PHE A 187 -1.13 16.95 3.11
CA PHE A 187 -1.41 15.56 3.42
C PHE A 187 -2.85 15.24 2.99
N ASN A 188 -2.98 14.36 2.01
CA ASN A 188 -4.27 13.97 1.46
C ASN A 188 -4.66 12.61 2.03
N VAL A 189 -5.88 12.51 2.56
CA VAL A 189 -6.47 11.24 3.02
C VAL A 189 -7.78 11.00 2.30
N VAL A 190 -7.95 9.80 1.77
CA VAL A 190 -9.11 9.39 0.98
C VAL A 190 -9.75 8.16 1.60
N GLU A 191 -11.05 8.25 1.87
CA GLU A 191 -11.90 7.09 2.15
C GLU A 191 -12.50 6.62 0.83
N ILE A 192 -12.35 5.34 0.51
CA ILE A 192 -12.90 4.70 -0.68
C ILE A 192 -13.81 3.59 -0.19
N THR A 193 -15.10 3.67 -0.49
CA THR A 193 -16.05 2.60 -0.17
C THR A 193 -16.48 1.93 -1.45
N ILE A 194 -16.13 0.65 -1.59
CA ILE A 194 -16.53 -0.24 -2.67
C ILE A 194 -17.72 -1.05 -2.15
N ALA A 195 -18.91 -0.76 -2.67
CA ALA A 195 -20.16 -1.33 -2.17
C ALA A 195 -20.35 -2.79 -2.58
N ASP A 196 -19.88 -3.16 -3.77
CA ASP A 196 -19.94 -4.53 -4.29
C ASP A 196 -18.83 -4.82 -5.31
N ALA A 197 -18.74 -6.09 -5.72
CA ALA A 197 -17.68 -6.60 -6.60
C ALA A 197 -18.09 -6.58 -8.07
N THR A 198 -19.25 -6.00 -8.41
CA THR A 198 -19.80 -6.07 -9.75
C THR A 198 -19.60 -4.75 -10.49
N ASP A 199 -18.89 -4.83 -11.62
CA ASP A 199 -18.78 -3.73 -12.57
C ASP A 199 -20.19 -3.24 -12.97
N GLY A 200 -20.48 -1.97 -12.70
CA GLY A 200 -21.70 -1.29 -13.13
C GLY A 200 -22.69 -0.89 -12.04
N ASN A 201 -22.44 -1.17 -10.76
CA ASN A 201 -23.22 -0.59 -9.67
C ASN A 201 -22.67 0.78 -9.27
N LEU A 202 -23.53 1.79 -9.29
CA LEU A 202 -23.16 3.18 -9.04
C LEU A 202 -23.07 3.53 -7.55
N SER A 203 -22.79 2.56 -6.68
CA SER A 203 -22.90 2.74 -5.21
C SER A 203 -21.59 3.06 -4.51
N ASP A 204 -20.47 3.04 -5.22
CA ASP A 204 -19.19 3.36 -4.59
C ASP A 204 -19.11 4.85 -4.28
N SER A 205 -18.32 5.19 -3.28
CA SER A 205 -18.14 6.58 -2.85
C SER A 205 -16.71 6.85 -2.46
N ALA A 206 -16.29 8.10 -2.65
CA ALA A 206 -14.97 8.56 -2.29
C ALA A 206 -15.07 9.92 -1.57
N LYS A 207 -14.32 10.05 -0.48
CA LYS A 207 -14.23 11.29 0.31
C LYS A 207 -12.78 11.66 0.50
N LEU A 208 -12.46 12.94 0.39
CA LEU A 208 -11.12 13.49 0.53
C LEU A 208 -11.10 14.46 1.70
N TRP A 209 -10.09 14.31 2.55
CA TRP A 209 -9.69 15.27 3.55
C TRP A 209 -8.30 15.78 3.20
N VAL A 210 -8.15 17.10 3.13
CA VAL A 210 -6.86 17.74 2.90
C VAL A 210 -6.38 18.34 4.23
N ASN A 211 -5.16 17.98 4.61
CA ASN A 211 -4.53 18.34 5.89
C ASN A 211 -5.39 17.97 7.12
N PRO A 212 -5.87 16.72 7.25
CA PRO A 212 -6.59 16.31 8.45
C PRO A 212 -5.66 16.24 9.68
N ASP A 213 -6.29 16.18 10.85
CA ASP A 213 -5.64 15.89 12.13
C ASP A 213 -5.22 14.41 12.19
N LEU A 214 -3.99 14.13 12.63
CA LEU A 214 -3.43 12.78 12.70
C LEU A 214 -3.90 11.98 13.92
N SER A 215 -4.67 12.59 14.84
CA SER A 215 -5.24 11.92 16.02
C SER A 215 -6.40 10.97 15.71
N GLY A 216 -6.83 10.86 14.44
CA GLY A 216 -7.79 9.84 13.99
C GLY A 216 -9.24 10.30 13.84
N THR A 217 -9.57 11.57 14.09
CA THR A 217 -10.93 12.11 13.84
C THR A 217 -10.91 13.06 12.64
N LEU A 218 -11.44 12.63 11.49
CA LEU A 218 -11.29 13.38 10.23
C LEU A 218 -12.24 14.58 10.03
N GLY A 219 -13.26 14.79 10.88
CA GLY A 219 -14.22 15.89 10.66
C GLY A 219 -14.96 15.79 9.31
N THR A 220 -15.42 16.91 8.77
CA THR A 220 -16.13 16.97 7.47
C THR A 220 -15.14 16.83 6.31
N PRO A 221 -15.43 16.02 5.26
CA PRO A 221 -14.56 15.92 4.09
C PRO A 221 -14.43 17.26 3.36
N SER A 222 -13.22 17.54 2.86
CA SER A 222 -12.91 18.69 2.01
C SER A 222 -13.54 18.56 0.62
N ALA A 223 -13.66 17.34 0.11
CA ALA A 223 -14.38 17.03 -1.13
C ALA A 223 -15.02 15.64 -1.03
N GLU A 224 -16.18 15.45 -1.66
CA GLU A 224 -16.89 14.17 -1.69
C GLU A 224 -17.44 13.93 -3.09
N LEU A 225 -17.21 12.71 -3.58
CA LEU A 225 -17.90 12.14 -4.73
C LEU A 225 -18.99 11.23 -4.20
N ALA A 226 -20.20 11.78 -4.14
CA ALA A 226 -21.40 11.04 -3.80
C ALA A 226 -22.14 10.61 -5.08
N VAL A 227 -22.84 9.48 -4.97
CA VAL A 227 -23.61 8.87 -6.04
C VAL A 227 -24.62 9.86 -6.64
N GLY A 228 -24.33 10.33 -7.85
CA GLY A 228 -25.31 10.94 -8.74
C GLY A 228 -25.83 9.90 -9.72
N SER A 229 -27.13 9.91 -10.01
CA SER A 229 -27.74 8.98 -10.97
C SER A 229 -27.07 9.10 -12.35
N GLY A 230 -26.50 8.02 -12.88
CA GLY A 230 -26.07 7.91 -14.29
C GLY A 230 -24.57 8.06 -14.56
N LEU A 231 -23.72 7.91 -13.53
CA LEU A 231 -22.27 8.05 -13.62
C LEU A 231 -21.59 6.77 -13.15
N ASN A 232 -20.50 6.34 -13.79
CA ASN A 232 -19.77 5.14 -13.39
C ASN A 232 -18.99 5.41 -12.10
N PHE A 233 -19.47 4.86 -10.98
CA PHE A 233 -18.82 4.87 -9.67
C PHE A 233 -18.48 3.43 -9.31
N ASP A 234 -17.59 2.83 -10.10
CA ASP A 234 -16.98 1.54 -9.80
C ASP A 234 -15.50 1.81 -9.51
N TYR A 235 -15.16 1.72 -8.23
CA TYR A 235 -13.84 1.98 -7.68
C TYR A 235 -13.07 0.68 -7.39
N LEU A 236 -13.37 -0.42 -8.10
CA LEU A 236 -12.47 -1.56 -8.16
C LEU A 236 -11.12 -1.16 -8.76
N PHE A 237 -10.03 -1.28 -8.01
CA PHE A 237 -8.69 -0.91 -8.48
C PHE A 237 -7.65 -2.00 -8.21
N ASP A 238 -6.61 -2.03 -9.05
CA ASP A 238 -5.45 -2.92 -8.93
C ASP A 238 -4.13 -2.20 -9.25
N THR A 239 -4.18 -0.91 -9.59
CA THR A 239 -3.04 -0.18 -10.13
C THR A 239 -3.02 1.26 -9.61
N LEU A 240 -1.85 1.69 -9.14
CA LEU A 240 -1.56 3.10 -8.88
C LEU A 240 -0.95 3.75 -10.11
N ARG A 241 -1.31 5.01 -10.35
CA ARG A 241 -0.69 5.83 -11.40
C ARG A 241 -0.36 7.22 -10.88
N LEU A 242 0.87 7.64 -11.11
CA LEU A 242 1.30 9.03 -10.98
C LEU A 242 1.20 9.71 -12.35
N TRP A 243 0.45 10.79 -12.45
CA TRP A 243 0.16 11.46 -13.70
C TRP A 243 0.51 12.94 -13.68
N ALA A 244 1.18 13.40 -14.73
CA ALA A 244 1.31 14.83 -15.03
C ALA A 244 1.03 15.06 -16.52
N GLY A 245 0.09 15.96 -16.79
CA GLY A 245 -0.30 16.36 -18.14
C GLY A 245 0.70 17.31 -18.77
N GLY A 246 1.24 16.92 -19.92
CA GLY A 246 2.13 17.75 -20.73
C GLY A 246 1.41 18.41 -21.90
N THR A 247 2.20 19.06 -22.74
CA THR A 247 1.77 19.63 -24.01
C THR A 247 2.85 19.48 -25.06
N SER A 248 2.50 19.72 -26.32
CA SER A 248 3.48 19.97 -27.36
C SER A 248 3.91 21.45 -27.36
N GLY A 249 5.21 21.72 -27.27
CA GLY A 249 5.79 23.07 -27.41
C GLY A 249 5.81 23.89 -26.13
N ASP A 250 5.76 25.22 -26.26
CA ASP A 250 5.89 26.20 -25.15
C ASP A 250 4.64 26.34 -24.26
N ASN A 251 3.73 25.36 -24.32
CA ASN A 251 2.48 25.43 -23.55
C ASN A 251 2.71 24.96 -22.10
N PRO A 252 1.88 25.41 -21.14
CA PRO A 252 2.03 25.01 -19.75
C PRO A 252 1.92 23.48 -19.59
N TYR A 253 2.81 22.94 -18.75
CA TYR A 253 2.85 21.55 -18.30
C TYR A 253 2.63 21.47 -16.78
N ALA A 254 2.18 20.31 -16.28
CA ALA A 254 2.11 20.04 -14.85
C ALA A 254 3.41 19.43 -14.32
N ALA A 255 3.79 19.82 -13.10
CA ALA A 255 4.80 19.13 -12.32
C ALA A 255 4.32 19.05 -10.87
N TYR A 256 4.53 17.92 -10.21
CA TYR A 256 4.21 17.77 -8.79
C TYR A 256 5.14 16.76 -8.12
N GLU A 257 5.31 16.93 -6.82
CA GLU A 257 5.98 15.98 -5.95
C GLU A 257 4.94 15.16 -5.19
N VAL A 258 5.25 13.89 -4.96
CA VAL A 258 4.43 12.95 -4.19
C VAL A 258 5.32 12.05 -3.33
N ASP A 259 4.85 11.75 -2.14
CA ASP A 259 5.57 10.95 -1.16
C ASP A 259 4.59 10.18 -0.26
N GLU A 260 5.09 9.16 0.44
CA GLU A 260 4.41 8.42 1.50
C GLU A 260 3.03 7.87 1.11
N ILE A 261 2.96 7.17 -0.03
CA ILE A 261 1.69 6.58 -0.48
C ILE A 261 1.36 5.38 0.41
N ARG A 262 0.20 5.44 1.05
CA ARG A 262 -0.31 4.40 1.95
C ARG A 262 -1.68 3.94 1.50
N ILE A 263 -1.93 2.64 1.56
CA ILE A 263 -3.28 2.08 1.42
C ILE A 263 -3.52 1.10 2.56
N GLY A 264 -4.60 1.25 3.30
CA GLY A 264 -4.98 0.36 4.40
C GLY A 264 -6.48 0.09 4.45
N THR A 265 -6.90 -0.72 5.42
CA THR A 265 -8.32 -1.05 5.64
C THR A 265 -8.94 -0.23 6.77
N LEU A 266 -8.11 0.36 7.63
CA LEU A 266 -8.51 1.30 8.66
C LEU A 266 -7.86 2.66 8.43
N LEU A 267 -8.48 3.70 8.98
CA LEU A 267 -7.95 5.05 8.94
C LEU A 267 -6.55 5.14 9.58
N GLU A 268 -6.35 4.46 10.71
CA GLU A 268 -5.09 4.48 11.45
C GLU A 268 -3.90 3.96 10.63
N ASP A 269 -4.14 3.03 9.69
CA ASP A 269 -3.12 2.49 8.79
C ASP A 269 -2.49 3.61 7.94
N VAL A 270 -3.28 4.60 7.53
CA VAL A 270 -2.84 5.65 6.59
C VAL A 270 -2.47 6.98 7.25
N LEU A 271 -2.76 7.16 8.55
CA LEU A 271 -2.36 8.34 9.31
C LEU A 271 -0.93 8.27 9.85
N GLY A 272 -0.19 7.19 9.55
CA GLY A 272 1.19 7.01 9.98
C GLY A 272 1.35 6.70 11.47
N ASN A 273 0.27 6.28 12.15
CA ASN A 273 0.37 5.73 13.51
C ASN A 273 1.02 4.35 13.49
N SER A 274 0.90 3.62 12.38
CA SER A 274 1.66 2.40 12.11
C SER A 274 3.03 2.79 11.56
N VAL A 275 4.05 2.78 12.42
CA VAL A 275 5.44 2.90 11.95
C VAL A 275 5.75 1.64 11.16
N ILE A 276 6.02 1.76 9.87
CA ILE A 276 6.49 0.65 9.06
C ILE A 276 7.94 0.38 9.43
N VAL A 277 8.12 -0.49 10.42
CA VAL A 277 9.45 -0.97 10.78
C VAL A 277 9.76 -2.20 9.92
N PRO A 278 10.87 -2.23 9.17
CA PRO A 278 11.31 -3.46 8.51
C PRO A 278 11.33 -4.62 9.50
N GLY A 279 10.75 -5.77 9.15
CA GLY A 279 10.69 -6.92 10.05
C GLY A 279 9.56 -6.91 11.08
N ASP A 280 8.83 -5.81 11.27
CA ASP A 280 7.60 -5.78 12.07
C ASP A 280 6.44 -6.35 11.23
N VAL A 281 6.08 -7.60 11.52
CA VAL A 281 5.14 -8.41 10.76
C VAL A 281 3.71 -8.18 11.26
N ASP A 282 3.54 -7.95 12.55
CA ASP A 282 2.22 -7.73 13.16
C ASP A 282 1.77 -6.26 13.18
N GLY A 283 2.67 -5.34 12.79
CA GLY A 283 2.39 -3.91 12.61
C GLY A 283 2.29 -3.13 13.91
N ASN A 284 2.80 -3.67 15.03
CA ASN A 284 2.72 -3.03 16.34
C ASN A 284 3.74 -1.89 16.56
N GLY A 285 4.60 -1.63 15.57
CA GLY A 285 5.65 -0.61 15.59
C GLY A 285 6.97 -1.06 16.22
N THR A 286 7.11 -2.35 16.57
CA THR A 286 8.33 -2.91 17.16
C THR A 286 8.69 -4.22 16.49
N VAL A 287 10.00 -4.49 16.37
CA VAL A 287 10.50 -5.77 15.83
C VAL A 287 10.94 -6.64 16.98
N ASP A 288 10.19 -7.70 17.24
CA ASP A 288 10.47 -8.65 18.31
C ASP A 288 10.28 -10.11 17.84
N VAL A 289 10.23 -11.06 18.78
CA VAL A 289 10.10 -12.49 18.48
C VAL A 289 8.67 -12.89 18.07
N ASN A 290 7.67 -12.08 18.40
CA ASN A 290 6.28 -12.31 18.04
C ASN A 290 6.08 -12.19 16.52
N ASP A 291 6.84 -11.32 15.86
CA ASP A 291 6.87 -11.17 14.40
C ASP A 291 7.31 -12.44 13.66
N LEU A 292 8.07 -13.34 14.31
CA LEU A 292 8.40 -14.62 13.71
C LEU A 292 7.17 -15.54 13.61
N THR A 293 6.14 -15.34 14.44
CA THR A 293 5.01 -16.26 14.52
C THR A 293 4.25 -16.35 13.19
N PRO A 294 3.84 -15.25 12.54
CA PRO A 294 3.19 -15.34 11.23
C PRO A 294 4.10 -15.97 10.17
N ILE A 295 5.38 -15.58 10.09
CA ILE A 295 6.36 -16.15 9.15
C ILE A 295 6.45 -17.68 9.33
N ARG A 296 6.54 -18.14 10.58
CA ARG A 296 6.62 -19.57 10.91
C ARG A 296 5.34 -20.31 10.56
N MET A 297 4.18 -19.74 10.88
CA MET A 297 2.88 -20.36 10.68
C MET A 297 2.51 -20.49 9.20
N ASN A 298 2.97 -19.56 8.38
CA ASN A 298 2.72 -19.53 6.95
C ASN A 298 3.94 -19.90 6.10
N TYR A 299 5.01 -20.45 6.69
CA TYR A 299 6.22 -20.76 5.94
C TYR A 299 5.93 -21.71 4.76
N ARG A 300 6.31 -21.27 3.56
CA ARG A 300 6.03 -21.89 2.24
C ARG A 300 4.57 -21.85 1.81
N ASN A 301 3.78 -20.96 2.40
CA ASN A 301 2.44 -20.63 1.93
C ASN A 301 2.51 -19.54 0.85
N GLY A 302 1.71 -19.70 -0.20
CA GLY A 302 1.50 -18.68 -1.22
C GLY A 302 0.29 -17.80 -0.91
N ASP A 303 0.04 -16.81 -1.76
CA ASP A 303 -1.03 -15.81 -1.60
C ASP A 303 -0.99 -15.10 -0.24
N ALA A 304 0.20 -15.02 0.35
CA ALA A 304 0.42 -14.42 1.65
C ALA A 304 0.45 -12.89 1.54
N VAL A 305 0.06 -12.23 2.62
CA VAL A 305 0.34 -10.81 2.81
C VAL A 305 1.32 -10.57 3.94
N ARG A 306 1.68 -9.31 4.17
CA ARG A 306 2.57 -8.92 5.27
C ARG A 306 2.17 -9.51 6.61
N THR A 307 0.90 -9.45 6.99
CA THR A 307 0.42 -10.02 8.26
C THR A 307 0.49 -11.54 8.32
N ASP A 308 0.64 -12.21 7.17
CA ASP A 308 0.91 -13.64 7.09
C ASP A 308 2.42 -13.95 7.18
N GLY A 309 3.29 -12.94 7.17
CA GLY A 309 4.74 -13.09 7.19
C GLY A 309 5.43 -12.88 5.85
N ASP A 310 4.73 -12.38 4.82
CA ASP A 310 5.34 -11.97 3.54
C ASP A 310 5.85 -10.53 3.65
N LEU A 311 7.10 -10.39 4.09
CA LEU A 311 7.74 -9.10 4.38
C LEU A 311 8.30 -8.42 3.13
N ASN A 312 8.57 -9.18 2.06
CA ASN A 312 9.09 -8.65 0.80
C ASN A 312 8.01 -8.43 -0.26
N GLY A 313 6.76 -8.85 -0.01
CA GLY A 313 5.62 -8.66 -0.89
C GLY A 313 5.63 -9.57 -2.12
N ASP A 314 6.39 -10.66 -2.10
CA ASP A 314 6.46 -11.62 -3.22
C ASP A 314 5.30 -12.63 -3.24
N THR A 315 4.34 -12.47 -2.33
CA THR A 315 3.16 -13.29 -2.06
C THR A 315 3.47 -14.70 -1.57
N PHE A 316 4.73 -14.99 -1.21
CA PHE A 316 5.15 -16.32 -0.80
C PHE A 316 6.07 -16.28 0.43
N VAL A 317 5.55 -16.61 1.61
CA VAL A 317 6.35 -16.59 2.84
C VAL A 317 7.48 -17.62 2.77
N ASN A 318 8.71 -17.15 2.72
CA ASN A 318 9.87 -18.00 2.52
C ASN A 318 11.09 -17.54 3.34
N PHE A 319 12.27 -18.01 2.95
CA PHE A 319 13.50 -17.71 3.68
C PHE A 319 13.94 -16.24 3.52
N ALA A 320 13.48 -15.55 2.48
CA ALA A 320 13.69 -14.13 2.28
C ALA A 320 13.03 -13.32 3.40
N ASP A 321 11.77 -13.61 3.71
CA ASP A 321 11.02 -12.93 4.77
C ASP A 321 11.62 -13.17 6.14
N PHE A 322 11.92 -14.44 6.44
CA PHE A 322 12.64 -14.79 7.67
C PHE A 322 13.96 -14.01 7.81
N ARG A 323 14.70 -13.84 6.70
CA ARG A 323 15.97 -13.11 6.72
C ARG A 323 15.75 -11.62 6.98
N GLN A 324 14.70 -11.02 6.41
CA GLN A 324 14.35 -9.63 6.63
C GLN A 324 13.98 -9.39 8.10
N TRP A 325 13.07 -10.19 8.67
CA TRP A 325 12.74 -10.16 10.10
C TRP A 325 13.99 -10.33 10.97
N LYS A 326 14.80 -11.37 10.72
CA LYS A 326 16.00 -11.64 11.51
C LYS A 326 16.98 -10.47 11.49
N THR A 327 17.17 -9.85 10.33
CA THR A 327 18.10 -8.73 10.18
C THR A 327 17.60 -7.55 11.03
N ALA A 328 16.33 -7.20 10.88
CA ALA A 328 15.70 -6.13 11.64
C ALA A 328 15.69 -6.38 13.16
N LEU A 329 15.40 -7.61 13.60
CA LEU A 329 15.44 -7.99 15.02
C LEU A 329 16.83 -7.72 15.61
N LEU A 330 17.90 -8.10 14.89
CA LEU A 330 19.27 -7.90 15.37
C LEU A 330 19.68 -6.42 15.36
N GLU A 331 19.23 -5.65 14.37
CA GLU A 331 19.44 -4.20 14.30
C GLU A 331 18.71 -3.45 15.43
N ALA A 332 17.53 -3.93 15.83
CA ALA A 332 16.80 -3.46 17.00
C ALA A 332 17.42 -3.90 18.34
N GLY A 333 18.54 -4.64 18.32
CA GLY A 333 19.24 -5.13 19.50
C GLY A 333 18.64 -6.41 20.12
N GLY A 334 17.73 -7.07 19.41
CA GLY A 334 17.17 -8.37 19.78
C GLY A 334 18.19 -9.51 19.69
N SER A 335 17.80 -10.70 20.17
CA SER A 335 18.63 -11.91 20.18
C SER A 335 17.87 -13.10 19.60
N LEU A 336 18.59 -14.01 18.94
CA LEU A 336 18.06 -15.30 18.49
C LEU A 336 18.14 -16.39 19.57
N GLU A 337 18.68 -16.09 20.75
CA GLU A 337 18.75 -17.04 21.84
C GLU A 337 17.35 -17.49 22.28
N GLY A 338 17.10 -18.80 22.23
CA GLY A 338 15.79 -19.37 22.60
C GLY A 338 14.71 -19.29 21.52
N VAL A 339 15.01 -18.71 20.35
CA VAL A 339 14.07 -18.68 19.22
C VAL A 339 13.97 -20.07 18.58
N ASP A 340 12.73 -20.57 18.43
CA ASP A 340 12.47 -21.84 17.77
C ASP A 340 12.53 -21.70 16.24
N LEU A 341 13.61 -22.22 15.65
CA LEU A 341 13.86 -22.22 14.21
C LEU A 341 13.61 -23.60 13.57
N ALA A 342 12.93 -24.52 14.26
CA ALA A 342 12.71 -25.88 13.75
C ALA A 342 11.91 -25.92 12.43
N PHE A 343 11.08 -24.90 12.17
CA PHE A 343 10.32 -24.79 10.92
C PHE A 343 11.22 -24.65 9.68
N LEU A 344 12.40 -24.05 9.80
CA LEU A 344 13.38 -23.95 8.72
C LEU A 344 13.99 -25.31 8.37
N GLY A 345 13.97 -26.26 9.31
CA GLY A 345 14.49 -27.62 9.16
C GLY A 345 13.52 -28.60 8.48
N GLN A 346 12.28 -28.19 8.18
CA GLN A 346 11.28 -29.07 7.54
C GLN A 346 11.54 -29.33 6.05
N VAL A 347 12.74 -29.03 5.55
CA VAL A 347 13.15 -29.48 4.22
C VAL A 347 13.24 -31.01 4.29
N PRO A 348 12.38 -31.76 3.58
CA PRO A 348 12.57 -33.21 3.46
C PRO A 348 14.02 -33.39 3.03
N GLU A 349 14.76 -34.32 3.61
CA GLU A 349 16.15 -34.55 3.22
C GLU A 349 16.21 -35.68 2.17
N PRO A 350 15.78 -35.50 0.89
CA PRO A 350 15.89 -36.55 -0.10
C PRO A 350 17.36 -36.86 -0.36
N ALA A 351 18.28 -35.90 -0.17
CA ALA A 351 19.71 -36.10 -0.28
C ALA A 351 20.22 -37.11 0.76
N SER A 352 19.73 -37.08 1.99
CA SER A 352 20.13 -38.04 3.03
C SER A 352 19.64 -39.44 2.73
N ALA A 353 18.40 -39.57 2.24
CA ALA A 353 17.87 -40.85 1.77
C ALA A 353 18.67 -41.40 0.57
N LEU A 354 19.02 -40.52 -0.38
CA LEU A 354 19.77 -40.89 -1.58
C LEU A 354 21.24 -41.24 -1.27
N LEU A 355 21.87 -40.50 -0.37
CA LEU A 355 23.22 -40.80 0.15
C LEU A 355 23.24 -42.10 0.96
N LEU A 356 22.21 -42.35 1.77
CA LEU A 356 22.05 -43.63 2.47
C LEU A 356 21.90 -44.78 1.47
N PHE A 357 21.08 -44.62 0.43
CA PHE A 357 20.94 -45.62 -0.64
C PHE A 357 22.25 -45.86 -1.38
N MET A 358 22.97 -44.80 -1.75
CA MET A 358 24.27 -44.91 -2.41
C MET A 358 25.32 -45.58 -1.51
N GLY A 359 25.40 -45.19 -0.24
CA GLY A 359 26.28 -45.81 0.75
C GLY A 359 25.97 -47.29 0.96
N SER A 360 24.68 -47.63 1.07
CA SER A 360 24.21 -49.01 1.21
C SER A 360 24.57 -49.85 -0.02
N ALA A 361 24.38 -49.31 -1.23
CA ALA A 361 24.76 -49.99 -2.47
C ALA A 361 26.28 -50.22 -2.57
N MET A 362 27.09 -49.26 -2.13
CA MET A 362 28.55 -49.43 -2.08
C MET A 362 28.99 -50.48 -1.05
N LEU A 363 28.35 -50.55 0.11
CA LEU A 363 28.63 -51.57 1.14
C LEU A 363 28.26 -52.98 0.66
N VAL A 364 27.10 -53.15 0.01
CA VAL A 364 26.70 -54.43 -0.59
C VAL A 364 27.67 -54.87 -1.68
N ARG A 365 28.18 -53.95 -2.50
CA ARG A 365 29.18 -54.25 -3.53
C ARG A 365 30.52 -54.69 -2.92
N ARG A 366 30.93 -54.11 -1.79
CA ARG A 366 32.20 -54.45 -1.12
C ARG A 366 32.18 -55.83 -0.47
N GLY A 367 31.03 -56.27 0.05
CA GLY A 367 30.89 -57.60 0.67
C GLY A 367 30.84 -58.79 -0.31
N ARG A 368 30.81 -58.55 -1.63
CA ARG A 368 30.77 -59.59 -2.68
C ARG A 368 32.14 -59.87 -3.33
N ARG A 369 33.21 -59.23 -2.86
CA ARG A 369 34.60 -59.54 -3.22
C ARG A 369 35.26 -60.23 -2.04
#